data_AF-A0A452SVI6-F1
#
_entry.id   AF-A0A452SVI6-F1
#
_cell.length_a   1.000
_cell.length_b   1.000
_cell.length_c   1.000
_cell.angle_alpha   90.00
_cell.angle_beta   90.00
_cell.angle_gamma   90.00
#
_symmetry.space_group_name_H-M   'P 1'
#
loop_
_entity.id
_entity.type
_entity.pdbx_description
1 polymer ?
#
loop_
_entity_poly.entity_id
_entity_poly.type
_entity_poly.pdbx_seq_one_letter_code
_entity_poly.pdbx_strand_id
1 'polypeptide(L)'
;MSRKIARASKKVNISSSLESEDISLETTVPTDDISSSEERDGKIKITQQLIERKELLHNIQLLKIELSQKNMMIDNLKVDYLMKIEELEEKLNDALHQKQLLTLRLDNQLTFQQKDARKYQELMKQEMETILLRQKQLEETNTQLREKAGDIRRNLRDFELTEEQYMKLKGFPEDQLSIPEYVSIRFYELVNPLRKEISELQVKKNDLSEELSENKAQLKQLTESYEEDRRNYSELQIRCQRLALELADTKQLIQQGDYRLENYGRVKSERDALEQEIIELRRKHEILEASHITQAKERSELSKEVTTLQQTVTLLQKDKDYLNRQNMELSVRCAHEEDRLERLQFQLEETKKAREEMYEKYVTSRQDLHYFSHKIHIN
;
A
#
# COMPACT_ATOMS: atom_id res chain seq x y z
N MET A 1 -9.12 66.35 -29.79
CA MET A 1 -8.97 66.22 -31.26
C MET A 1 -9.71 67.36 -31.96
N SER A 2 -8.96 68.35 -32.43
CA SER A 2 -9.21 69.29 -33.53
C SER A 2 -10.66 69.60 -33.98
N ARG A 3 -11.14 70.82 -33.69
CA ARG A 3 -11.98 71.59 -34.63
C ARG A 3 -11.06 72.46 -35.50
N LYS A 4 -11.28 72.43 -36.82
CA LYS A 4 -10.51 73.21 -37.81
C LYS A 4 -10.98 74.67 -37.83
N ILE A 5 -10.03 75.60 -37.98
CA ILE A 5 -10.26 77.03 -38.21
C ILE A 5 -10.40 77.28 -39.72
N ALA A 6 -11.32 78.16 -40.14
CA ALA A 6 -11.19 78.89 -41.41
C ALA A 6 -11.94 80.25 -41.40
N ARG A 7 -11.15 81.32 -41.51
CA ARG A 7 -11.37 82.68 -42.09
C ARG A 7 -12.81 83.13 -42.41
N ALA A 8 -13.31 84.26 -41.92
CA ALA A 8 -12.82 85.66 -41.96
C ALA A 8 -13.19 86.45 -43.24
N SER A 9 -14.11 87.41 -43.04
CA SER A 9 -14.22 88.75 -43.64
C SER A 9 -14.24 88.94 -45.17
N LYS A 10 -15.27 89.66 -45.63
CA LYS A 10 -15.07 90.75 -46.61
C LYS A 10 -15.87 91.98 -46.18
N LYS A 11 -15.17 93.08 -45.90
CA LYS A 11 -15.77 94.41 -45.68
C LYS A 11 -16.27 94.97 -47.01
N VAL A 12 -17.31 95.79 -46.97
CA VAL A 12 -17.49 96.91 -47.92
C VAL A 12 -17.80 98.15 -47.08
N ASN A 13 -16.84 99.07 -47.01
CA ASN A 13 -17.05 100.44 -46.54
C ASN A 13 -17.15 101.31 -47.79
N ILE A 14 -18.21 102.12 -47.88
CA ILE A 14 -18.35 103.32 -48.72
C ILE A 14 -19.25 104.21 -47.83
N SER A 15 -18.80 105.26 -47.14
CA SER A 15 -18.27 106.57 -47.63
C SER A 15 -19.27 107.21 -48.61
N SER A 16 -19.63 108.49 -48.58
CA SER A 16 -19.20 109.68 -47.82
C SER A 16 -20.08 110.87 -48.26
N SER A 17 -19.95 112.03 -47.60
CA SER A 17 -20.42 113.36 -48.06
C SER A 17 -21.95 113.58 -48.03
N LEU A 18 -22.52 114.67 -47.47
CA LEU A 18 -22.31 116.10 -47.73
C LEU A 18 -22.48 116.48 -49.20
N GLU A 19 -23.65 117.02 -49.54
CA GLU A 19 -23.79 118.18 -50.42
C GLU A 19 -25.19 118.80 -50.27
N SER A 20 -25.24 120.12 -50.35
CA SER A 20 -26.41 120.98 -50.21
C SER A 20 -26.41 121.92 -51.41
N GLU A 21 -27.54 122.08 -52.10
CA GLU A 21 -27.69 123.14 -53.12
C GLU A 21 -29.05 123.83 -52.99
N ASP A 22 -28.98 125.16 -52.85
CA ASP A 22 -30.08 126.09 -53.10
C ASP A 22 -30.35 126.18 -54.61
N ILE A 23 -31.62 126.39 -54.99
CA ILE A 23 -31.96 126.92 -56.32
C ILE A 23 -32.95 128.08 -56.16
N SER A 24 -32.39 129.29 -56.24
CA SER A 24 -33.13 130.53 -56.53
C SER A 24 -33.13 130.79 -58.03
N LEU A 25 -34.21 131.40 -58.56
CA LEU A 25 -34.35 132.16 -59.83
C LEU A 25 -35.86 132.44 -60.00
N GLU A 26 -36.42 133.56 -60.49
CA GLU A 26 -36.12 135.00 -60.59
C GLU A 26 -36.87 135.54 -61.84
N THR A 27 -37.74 136.56 -61.68
CA THR A 27 -38.32 137.43 -62.76
C THR A 27 -39.26 136.76 -63.81
N THR A 28 -40.09 137.45 -64.64
CA THR A 28 -40.26 138.87 -65.07
C THR A 28 -41.74 139.30 -65.27
N VAL A 29 -42.00 140.62 -65.23
CA VAL A 29 -43.24 141.36 -65.62
C VAL A 29 -43.15 141.80 -67.11
N PRO A 30 -44.23 141.76 -67.95
CA PRO A 30 -45.09 142.94 -68.30
C PRO A 30 -46.56 142.54 -68.65
N THR A 31 -47.53 143.34 -69.17
CA THR A 31 -47.62 144.72 -69.73
C THR A 31 -49.08 145.27 -69.64
N ASP A 32 -49.29 146.57 -69.87
CA ASP A 32 -50.59 147.23 -70.21
C ASP A 32 -51.05 146.93 -71.68
N ASP A 33 -52.09 147.47 -72.35
CA ASP A 33 -52.89 148.70 -72.22
C ASP A 33 -54.10 148.74 -73.23
N ILE A 34 -55.05 149.71 -73.13
CA ILE A 34 -56.03 150.28 -74.14
C ILE A 34 -56.92 149.33 -75.02
N SER A 35 -57.98 149.71 -75.78
CA SER A 35 -58.88 150.89 -76.06
C SER A 35 -60.16 150.32 -76.73
N SER A 36 -61.42 150.73 -76.49
CA SER A 36 -62.18 151.95 -76.87
C SER A 36 -62.52 152.14 -78.38
N SER A 37 -63.55 152.98 -78.69
CA SER A 37 -64.22 153.27 -79.99
C SER A 37 -65.37 152.31 -80.39
N GLU A 38 -66.65 152.70 -80.61
CA GLU A 38 -67.27 153.76 -81.43
C GLU A 38 -67.24 153.44 -82.95
N GLU A 39 -68.27 153.70 -83.78
CA GLU A 39 -69.42 154.62 -83.67
C GLU A 39 -70.50 154.35 -84.77
N ARG A 40 -71.64 155.08 -84.72
CA ARG A 40 -72.52 155.48 -85.87
C ARG A 40 -73.31 154.41 -86.63
N ASP A 41 -74.47 154.70 -87.25
CA ASP A 41 -75.48 155.78 -87.13
C ASP A 41 -76.78 155.24 -87.78
N GLY A 42 -77.97 155.77 -87.46
CA GLY A 42 -79.23 155.32 -88.08
C GLY A 42 -80.47 155.43 -87.19
N LYS A 43 -81.20 156.52 -87.36
CA LYS A 43 -82.37 156.88 -86.53
C LYS A 43 -83.54 155.90 -86.64
N ILE A 44 -84.16 155.60 -85.48
CA ILE A 44 -85.50 154.99 -85.29
C ILE A 44 -85.58 153.48 -85.61
N LYS A 45 -84.96 152.66 -84.74
CA LYS A 45 -85.35 151.24 -84.44
C LYS A 45 -84.53 150.57 -83.30
N ILE A 46 -83.46 151.19 -82.81
CA ILE A 46 -82.42 150.56 -81.95
C ILE A 46 -82.66 150.76 -80.44
N THR A 47 -83.81 150.35 -79.90
CA THR A 47 -84.04 150.31 -78.44
C THR A 47 -83.62 148.99 -77.79
N GLN A 48 -83.40 147.94 -78.59
CA GLN A 48 -83.18 146.57 -78.09
C GLN A 48 -81.69 146.28 -77.78
N GLN A 49 -80.76 146.65 -78.67
CA GLN A 49 -79.31 146.46 -78.48
C GLN A 49 -78.74 147.21 -77.25
N LEU A 50 -79.37 148.29 -76.82
CA LEU A 50 -78.93 149.08 -75.68
C LEU A 50 -79.32 148.43 -74.33
N ILE A 51 -80.36 147.59 -74.35
CA ILE A 51 -80.75 146.73 -73.22
C ILE A 51 -79.79 145.53 -73.16
N GLU A 52 -79.57 144.83 -74.29
CA GLU A 52 -78.60 143.72 -74.38
C GLU A 52 -77.19 144.13 -73.94
N ARG A 53 -76.71 145.32 -74.32
CA ARG A 53 -75.40 145.83 -73.86
C ARG A 53 -75.35 146.10 -72.34
N LYS A 54 -76.46 146.52 -71.72
CA LYS A 54 -76.55 146.69 -70.27
C LYS A 54 -76.64 145.35 -69.54
N GLU A 55 -77.38 144.38 -70.09
CA GLU A 55 -77.44 143.01 -69.57
C GLU A 55 -76.07 142.32 -69.65
N LEU A 56 -75.35 142.45 -70.77
CA LEU A 56 -73.98 141.95 -70.91
C LEU A 56 -73.02 142.60 -69.90
N LEU A 57 -73.10 143.92 -69.69
CA LEU A 57 -72.30 144.60 -68.66
C LEU A 57 -72.64 144.13 -67.24
N HIS A 58 -73.92 143.91 -66.95
CA HIS A 58 -74.37 143.38 -65.65
C HIS A 58 -73.91 141.94 -65.45
N ASN A 59 -74.00 141.09 -66.47
CA ASN A 59 -73.49 139.71 -66.46
C ASN A 59 -71.96 139.68 -66.27
N ILE A 60 -71.21 140.59 -66.89
CA ILE A 60 -69.76 140.74 -66.66
C ILE A 60 -69.46 141.17 -65.22
N GLN A 61 -70.27 142.06 -64.62
CA GLN A 61 -70.12 142.42 -63.21
C GLN A 61 -70.45 141.24 -62.27
N LEU A 62 -71.52 140.49 -62.54
CA LEU A 62 -71.85 139.25 -61.82
C LEU A 62 -70.71 138.23 -61.91
N LEU A 63 -70.21 137.94 -63.11
CA LEU A 63 -69.07 137.04 -63.30
C LEU A 63 -67.79 137.51 -62.61
N LYS A 64 -67.53 138.82 -62.54
CA LYS A 64 -66.41 139.37 -61.73
C LYS A 64 -66.62 139.18 -60.24
N ILE A 65 -67.85 139.32 -59.74
CA ILE A 65 -68.19 139.08 -58.33
C ILE A 65 -68.08 137.59 -58.01
N GLU A 66 -68.60 136.71 -58.87
CA GLU A 66 -68.46 135.25 -58.71
C GLU A 66 -66.98 134.83 -58.76
N LEU A 67 -66.19 135.34 -59.69
CA LEU A 67 -64.76 135.03 -59.78
C LEU A 67 -63.99 135.55 -58.57
N SER A 68 -64.34 136.73 -58.04
CA SER A 68 -63.82 137.25 -56.77
C SER A 68 -64.17 136.33 -55.59
N GLN A 69 -65.44 135.91 -55.47
CA GLN A 69 -65.89 134.98 -54.43
C GLN A 69 -65.21 133.60 -54.55
N LYS A 70 -65.02 133.09 -55.77
CA LYS A 70 -64.29 131.84 -56.03
C LYS A 70 -62.82 131.96 -55.66
N ASN A 71 -62.15 133.06 -56.00
CA ASN A 71 -60.77 133.33 -55.57
C ASN A 71 -60.67 133.41 -54.04
N MET A 72 -61.53 134.18 -53.39
CA MET A 72 -61.58 134.27 -51.93
C MET A 72 -61.83 132.90 -51.26
N MET A 73 -62.68 132.06 -51.85
CA MET A 73 -62.89 130.69 -51.35
C MET A 73 -61.70 129.76 -51.61
N ILE A 74 -61.00 129.91 -52.74
CA ILE A 74 -59.74 129.21 -53.02
C ILE A 74 -58.66 129.63 -52.02
N ASP A 75 -58.55 130.91 -51.71
CA ASP A 75 -57.52 131.42 -50.78
C ASP A 75 -57.82 131.04 -49.33
N ASN A 76 -59.09 131.04 -48.90
CA ASN A 76 -59.48 130.46 -47.61
C ASN A 76 -59.11 128.96 -47.54
N LEU A 77 -59.42 128.18 -48.58
CA LEU A 77 -59.04 126.77 -48.63
C LEU A 77 -57.52 126.57 -48.61
N LYS A 78 -56.72 127.44 -49.24
CA LYS A 78 -55.25 127.40 -49.12
C LYS A 78 -54.80 127.65 -47.69
N VAL A 79 -55.38 128.62 -46.99
CA VAL A 79 -55.05 128.90 -45.57
C VAL A 79 -55.41 127.70 -44.69
N ASP A 80 -56.60 127.12 -44.86
CA ASP A 80 -57.02 125.91 -44.14
C ASP A 80 -56.06 124.73 -44.40
N TYR A 81 -55.63 124.52 -45.65
CA TYR A 81 -54.65 123.48 -45.99
C TYR A 81 -53.25 123.78 -45.46
N LEU A 82 -52.80 125.04 -45.45
CA LEU A 82 -51.50 125.44 -44.88
C LEU A 82 -51.49 125.20 -43.36
N MET A 83 -52.51 125.65 -42.64
CA MET A 83 -52.69 125.34 -41.21
C MET A 83 -52.75 123.82 -40.97
N LYS A 84 -53.37 123.05 -41.88
CA LYS A 84 -53.40 121.58 -41.79
C LYS A 84 -52.02 120.96 -41.99
N ILE A 85 -51.18 121.52 -42.86
CA ILE A 85 -49.80 121.09 -43.08
C ILE A 85 -48.98 121.37 -41.83
N GLU A 86 -49.02 122.60 -41.30
CA GLU A 86 -48.33 122.99 -40.05
C GLU A 86 -48.72 122.07 -38.87
N GLU A 87 -50.01 121.82 -38.67
CA GLU A 87 -50.53 120.87 -37.67
C GLU A 87 -50.00 119.43 -37.84
N LEU A 88 -49.75 119.00 -39.07
CA LEU A 88 -49.26 117.65 -39.38
C LEU A 88 -47.74 117.57 -39.24
N GLU A 89 -47.03 118.64 -39.56
CA GLU A 89 -45.57 118.78 -39.34
C GLU A 89 -45.23 118.84 -37.86
N GLU A 90 -45.99 119.58 -37.04
CA GLU A 90 -45.81 119.59 -35.58
C GLU A 90 -46.03 118.19 -34.98
N LYS A 91 -47.11 117.50 -35.37
CA LYS A 91 -47.38 116.11 -34.95
C LYS A 91 -46.33 115.11 -35.44
N LEU A 92 -45.76 115.32 -36.62
CA LEU A 92 -44.66 114.51 -37.14
C LEU A 92 -43.38 114.74 -36.30
N ASN A 93 -43.06 115.99 -35.98
CA ASN A 93 -41.91 116.35 -35.14
C ASN A 93 -42.04 115.79 -33.72
N ASP A 94 -43.22 115.87 -33.10
CA ASP A 94 -43.51 115.24 -31.81
C ASP A 94 -43.33 113.71 -31.86
N ALA A 95 -43.87 113.05 -32.89
CA ALA A 95 -43.73 111.61 -33.08
C ALA A 95 -42.26 111.20 -33.30
N LEU A 96 -41.48 112.02 -34.03
CA LEU A 96 -40.04 111.81 -34.21
C LEU A 96 -39.27 111.98 -32.89
N HIS A 97 -39.60 112.99 -32.08
CA HIS A 97 -38.96 113.21 -30.79
C HIS A 97 -39.29 112.08 -29.79
N GLN A 98 -40.56 111.65 -29.72
CA GLN A 98 -40.97 110.49 -28.92
C GLN A 98 -40.25 109.21 -29.37
N LYS A 99 -40.12 108.97 -30.68
CA LYS A 99 -39.34 107.85 -31.24
C LYS A 99 -37.88 107.91 -30.82
N GLN A 100 -37.23 109.06 -30.90
CA GLN A 100 -35.82 109.23 -30.46
C GLN A 100 -35.67 108.92 -28.97
N LEU A 101 -36.57 109.45 -28.12
CA LEU A 101 -36.53 109.25 -26.68
C LEU A 101 -36.78 107.78 -26.28
N LEU A 102 -37.70 107.09 -26.96
CA LEU A 102 -37.92 105.64 -26.80
C LEU A 102 -36.71 104.82 -27.27
N THR A 103 -36.07 105.20 -28.37
CA THR A 103 -34.86 104.54 -28.89
C THR A 103 -33.71 104.64 -27.88
N LEU A 104 -33.43 105.86 -27.39
CA LEU A 104 -32.43 106.08 -26.34
C LEU A 104 -32.74 105.31 -25.04
N ARG A 105 -34.02 105.19 -24.67
CA ARG A 105 -34.42 104.42 -23.49
C ARG A 105 -34.16 102.92 -23.68
N LEU A 106 -34.45 102.38 -24.87
CA LEU A 106 -34.21 100.98 -25.21
C LEU A 106 -32.70 100.67 -25.27
N ASP A 107 -31.91 101.53 -25.91
CA ASP A 107 -30.45 101.38 -25.99
C ASP A 107 -29.78 101.44 -24.60
N ASN A 108 -30.25 102.33 -23.73
CA ASN A 108 -29.79 102.38 -22.33
C ASN A 108 -30.17 101.12 -21.55
N GLN A 109 -31.36 100.55 -21.76
CA GLN A 109 -31.73 99.27 -21.15
C GLN A 109 -30.91 98.09 -21.68
N LEU A 110 -30.71 98.00 -23.00
CA LEU A 110 -29.89 96.96 -23.64
C LEU A 110 -28.43 97.03 -23.19
N THR A 111 -27.83 98.23 -23.13
CA THR A 111 -26.45 98.39 -22.67
C THR A 111 -26.29 98.10 -21.17
N PHE A 112 -27.29 98.38 -20.34
CA PHE A 112 -27.29 97.98 -18.93
C PHE A 112 -27.37 96.46 -18.77
N GLN A 113 -28.33 95.80 -19.45
CA GLN A 113 -28.46 94.34 -19.45
C GLN A 113 -27.19 93.63 -19.96
N GLN A 114 -26.56 94.15 -21.03
CA GLN A 114 -25.29 93.62 -21.53
C GLN A 114 -24.15 93.77 -20.52
N LYS A 115 -24.08 94.89 -19.79
CA LYS A 115 -23.06 95.10 -18.74
C LYS A 115 -23.26 94.14 -17.57
N ASP A 116 -24.48 93.97 -17.11
CA ASP A 116 -24.75 93.06 -15.98
C ASP A 116 -24.59 91.59 -16.39
N ALA A 117 -25.03 91.19 -17.59
CA ALA A 117 -24.76 89.84 -18.10
C ALA A 117 -23.25 89.53 -18.18
N ARG A 118 -22.41 90.52 -18.55
CA ARG A 118 -20.94 90.37 -18.52
C ARG A 118 -20.41 90.21 -17.09
N LYS A 119 -20.84 91.04 -16.13
CA LYS A 119 -20.45 90.90 -14.71
C LYS A 119 -20.82 89.53 -14.14
N TYR A 120 -22.05 89.06 -14.39
CA TYR A 120 -22.48 87.72 -13.98
C TYR A 120 -21.63 86.61 -14.63
N GLN A 121 -21.30 86.75 -15.92
CA GLN A 121 -20.43 85.80 -16.61
C GLN A 121 -18.97 85.84 -16.08
N GLU A 122 -18.46 87.00 -15.68
CA GLU A 122 -17.14 87.15 -15.07
C GLU A 122 -17.07 86.57 -13.65
N LEU A 123 -18.08 86.85 -12.81
CA LEU A 123 -18.23 86.23 -11.48
C LEU A 123 -18.33 84.70 -11.58
N MET A 124 -19.21 84.19 -12.45
CA MET A 124 -19.39 82.75 -12.64
C MET A 124 -18.13 82.06 -13.20
N LYS A 125 -17.30 82.77 -13.99
CA LYS A 125 -15.96 82.28 -14.39
C LYS A 125 -15.00 82.24 -13.21
N GLN A 126 -14.92 83.28 -12.40
CA GLN A 126 -14.05 83.33 -11.22
C GLN A 126 -14.43 82.22 -10.22
N GLU A 127 -15.71 82.03 -9.92
CA GLU A 127 -16.20 80.94 -9.08
C GLU A 127 -15.80 79.57 -9.67
N MET A 128 -16.05 79.34 -10.96
CA MET A 128 -15.65 78.11 -11.65
C MET A 128 -14.14 77.87 -11.59
N GLU A 129 -13.31 78.90 -11.78
CA GLU A 129 -11.85 78.82 -11.67
C GLU A 129 -11.40 78.46 -10.24
N THR A 130 -12.02 79.02 -9.20
CA THR A 130 -11.71 78.64 -7.81
C THR A 130 -12.11 77.20 -7.49
N ILE A 131 -13.25 76.73 -7.99
CA ILE A 131 -13.72 75.34 -7.83
C ILE A 131 -12.76 74.38 -8.55
N LEU A 132 -12.37 74.68 -9.80
CA LEU A 132 -11.42 73.87 -10.57
C LEU A 132 -10.04 73.82 -9.91
N LEU A 133 -9.54 74.94 -9.38
CA LEU A 133 -8.28 74.97 -8.63
C LEU A 133 -8.36 74.10 -7.37
N ARG A 134 -9.47 74.18 -6.62
CA ARG A 134 -9.69 73.37 -5.42
C ARG A 134 -9.83 71.88 -5.76
N GLN A 135 -10.52 71.53 -6.84
CA GLN A 135 -10.62 70.16 -7.33
C GLN A 135 -9.25 69.60 -7.67
N LYS A 136 -8.41 70.35 -8.40
CA LYS A 136 -7.05 69.94 -8.76
C LYS A 136 -6.18 69.66 -7.52
N GLN A 137 -6.25 70.51 -6.50
CA GLN A 137 -5.57 70.27 -5.21
C GLN A 137 -6.07 69.00 -4.50
N LEU A 138 -7.37 68.72 -4.56
CA LEU A 138 -7.95 67.50 -3.97
C LEU A 138 -7.55 66.24 -4.75
N GLU A 139 -7.41 66.30 -6.08
CA GLU A 139 -6.92 65.21 -6.91
C GLU A 139 -5.41 64.94 -6.68
N GLU A 140 -4.60 65.99 -6.57
CA GLU A 140 -3.17 65.91 -6.23
C GLU A 140 -2.95 65.34 -4.81
N THR A 141 -3.75 65.73 -3.82
CA THR A 141 -3.65 65.15 -2.47
C THR A 141 -4.17 63.71 -2.41
N ASN A 142 -5.23 63.36 -3.16
CA ASN A 142 -5.75 61.99 -3.22
C ASN A 142 -4.75 61.03 -3.88
N THR A 143 -4.06 61.46 -4.95
CA THR A 143 -3.00 60.67 -5.60
C THR A 143 -1.82 60.43 -4.65
N GLN A 144 -1.31 61.46 -3.98
CA GLN A 144 -0.25 61.32 -2.96
C GLN A 144 -0.65 60.38 -1.81
N LEU A 145 -1.90 60.43 -1.35
CA LEU A 145 -2.40 59.52 -0.30
C LEU A 145 -2.47 58.07 -0.78
N ARG A 146 -2.85 57.82 -2.04
CA ARG A 146 -2.85 56.48 -2.64
C ARG A 146 -1.44 55.92 -2.81
N GLU A 147 -0.48 56.76 -3.20
CA GLU A 147 0.94 56.40 -3.30
C GLU A 147 1.49 56.00 -1.92
N LYS A 148 1.33 56.86 -0.91
CA LYS A 148 1.73 56.56 0.49
C LYS A 148 1.08 55.28 1.02
N ALA A 149 -0.20 55.05 0.76
CA ALA A 149 -0.88 53.80 1.11
C ALA A 149 -0.38 52.58 0.30
N GLY A 150 0.18 52.79 -0.89
CA GLY A 150 0.87 51.79 -1.68
C GLY A 150 2.30 51.50 -1.19
N ASP A 151 3.01 52.51 -0.69
CA ASP A 151 4.33 52.37 -0.06
C ASP A 151 4.22 51.59 1.25
N ILE A 152 3.28 51.97 2.13
CA ILE A 152 3.00 51.24 3.38
C ILE A 152 2.73 49.77 3.05
N ARG A 153 1.79 49.44 2.16
CA ARG A 153 1.47 48.05 1.77
C ARG A 153 2.63 47.27 1.16
N ARG A 154 3.66 47.92 0.61
CA ARG A 154 4.90 47.26 0.17
C ARG A 154 5.84 47.00 1.36
N ASN A 155 6.02 48.00 2.21
CA ASN A 155 6.85 47.91 3.41
C ASN A 155 6.29 46.90 4.44
N LEU A 156 4.98 46.66 4.45
CA LEU A 156 4.33 45.66 5.33
C LEU A 156 4.34 44.22 4.76
N ARG A 157 5.12 43.89 3.71
CA ARG A 157 5.23 42.50 3.22
C ARG A 157 6.23 41.66 3.99
N ASP A 158 7.42 42.21 4.20
CA ASP A 158 8.59 41.45 4.63
C ASP A 158 8.99 41.88 6.05
N PHE A 159 8.19 41.45 7.04
CA PHE A 159 8.42 41.72 8.46
C PHE A 159 9.44 40.75 9.06
N GLU A 160 10.72 41.05 8.90
CA GLU A 160 11.79 40.34 9.60
C GLU A 160 12.49 41.27 10.60
N LEU A 161 12.12 41.12 11.87
CA LEU A 161 12.76 41.77 13.01
C LEU A 161 13.72 40.81 13.70
N THR A 162 14.97 41.23 13.90
CA THR A 162 15.87 40.55 14.84
C THR A 162 15.54 40.93 16.29
N GLU A 163 15.91 40.07 17.24
CA GLU A 163 15.66 40.30 18.69
C GLU A 163 16.30 41.62 19.16
N GLU A 164 17.48 41.98 18.63
CA GLU A 164 18.13 43.26 18.91
C GLU A 164 17.35 44.48 18.39
N GLN A 165 16.78 44.38 17.17
CA GLN A 165 15.99 45.46 16.59
C GLN A 165 14.65 45.61 17.31
N TYR A 166 14.03 44.49 17.71
CA TYR A 166 12.82 44.49 18.52
C TYR A 166 13.04 45.19 19.86
N MET A 167 14.11 44.86 20.58
CA MET A 167 14.43 45.49 21.87
C MET A 167 14.73 46.99 21.74
N LYS A 168 15.30 47.43 20.61
CA LYS A 168 15.48 48.87 20.31
C LYS A 168 14.15 49.56 20.05
N LEU A 169 13.31 49.02 19.16
CA LEU A 169 12.03 49.63 18.78
C LEU A 169 10.99 49.63 19.92
N LYS A 170 10.96 48.59 20.76
CA LYS A 170 10.05 48.49 21.92
C LYS A 170 10.29 49.59 22.98
N GLY A 171 11.46 50.22 22.99
CA GLY A 171 11.78 51.32 23.91
C GLY A 171 11.08 52.64 23.57
N PHE A 172 10.49 52.78 22.37
CA PHE A 172 9.82 54.01 21.94
C PHE A 172 8.30 53.94 22.18
N PRO A 173 7.65 55.07 22.52
CA PRO A 173 6.19 55.14 22.61
C PRO A 173 5.55 55.05 21.22
N GLU A 174 4.29 54.55 21.16
CA GLU A 174 3.59 54.28 19.90
C GLU A 174 3.46 55.52 18.99
N ASP A 175 3.31 56.72 19.56
CA ASP A 175 3.22 58.00 18.82
C ASP A 175 4.50 58.38 18.05
N GLN A 176 5.65 57.76 18.37
CA GLN A 176 6.95 58.01 17.73
C GLN A 176 7.34 56.92 16.72
N LEU A 177 6.62 55.80 16.69
CA LEU A 177 6.89 54.68 15.78
C LEU A 177 6.22 54.94 14.42
N SER A 178 6.93 54.63 13.34
CA SER A 178 6.29 54.55 12.03
C SER A 178 5.34 53.34 11.98
N ILE A 179 4.31 53.41 11.12
CA ILE A 179 3.34 52.31 10.93
C ILE A 179 4.04 50.96 10.66
N PRO A 180 5.09 50.86 9.80
CA PRO A 180 5.84 49.62 9.64
C PRO A 180 6.51 49.14 10.93
N GLU A 181 7.19 50.01 11.68
CA GLU A 181 7.88 49.62 12.92
C GLU A 181 6.89 49.11 13.98
N TYR A 182 5.77 49.83 14.18
CA TYR A 182 4.72 49.40 15.11
C TYR A 182 4.16 48.01 14.75
N VAL A 183 3.80 47.80 13.48
CA VAL A 183 3.28 46.50 13.03
C VAL A 183 4.35 45.41 13.14
N SER A 184 5.62 45.74 12.88
CA SER A 184 6.75 44.81 13.03
C SER A 184 6.90 44.33 14.48
N ILE A 185 6.85 45.25 15.47
CA ILE A 185 6.90 44.90 16.91
C ILE A 185 5.78 43.92 17.24
N ARG A 186 4.52 44.23 16.86
CA ARG A 186 3.36 43.38 17.14
C ARG A 186 3.44 42.02 16.45
N PHE A 187 3.94 41.98 15.22
CA PHE A 187 4.17 40.73 14.48
C PHE A 187 5.25 39.88 15.17
N TYR A 188 6.35 40.49 15.59
CA TYR A 188 7.41 39.80 16.34
C TYR A 188 6.90 39.23 17.66
N GLU A 189 6.12 39.99 18.43
CA GLU A 189 5.54 39.55 19.71
C GLU A 189 4.64 38.31 19.59
N LEU A 190 3.91 38.18 18.48
CA LEU A 190 3.02 37.04 18.23
C LEU A 190 3.74 35.86 17.56
N VAL A 191 4.63 36.12 16.61
CA VAL A 191 5.23 35.09 15.76
C VAL A 191 6.52 34.51 16.35
N ASN A 192 7.33 35.30 17.04
CA ASN A 192 8.57 34.80 17.65
C ASN A 192 8.35 33.70 18.72
N PRO A 193 7.39 33.78 19.66
CA PRO A 193 7.16 32.68 20.60
C PRO A 193 6.72 31.40 19.88
N LEU A 194 5.86 31.49 18.85
CA LEU A 194 5.45 30.35 18.04
C LEU A 194 6.65 29.74 17.27
N ARG A 195 7.58 30.57 16.76
CA ARG A 195 8.82 30.07 16.13
C ARG A 195 9.74 29.36 17.13
N LYS A 196 9.84 29.86 18.37
CA LYS A 196 10.59 29.21 19.47
C LYS A 196 9.94 27.88 19.84
N GLU A 197 8.62 27.83 20.02
CA GLU A 197 7.86 26.59 20.28
C GLU A 197 8.03 25.55 19.16
N ILE A 198 7.91 25.95 17.89
CA ILE A 198 8.15 25.07 16.73
C ILE A 198 9.58 24.50 16.75
N SER A 199 10.57 25.32 17.12
CA SER A 199 11.96 24.89 17.20
C SER A 199 12.19 23.91 18.34
N GLU A 200 11.62 24.16 19.53
CA GLU A 200 11.64 23.22 20.66
C GLU A 200 10.94 21.89 20.35
N LEU A 201 9.78 21.93 19.69
CA LEU A 201 9.05 20.74 19.27
C LEU A 201 9.82 19.95 18.21
N GLN A 202 10.52 20.64 17.30
CA GLN A 202 11.38 20.00 16.30
C GLN A 202 12.59 19.31 16.94
N VAL A 203 13.22 19.92 17.95
CA VAL A 203 14.30 19.28 18.74
C VAL A 203 13.76 18.06 19.48
N LYS A 204 12.71 18.21 20.30
CA LYS A 204 12.07 17.10 21.04
C LYS A 204 11.66 15.93 20.11
N LYS A 205 11.19 16.23 18.90
CA LYS A 205 10.85 15.23 17.89
C LYS A 205 12.09 14.46 17.41
N ASN A 206 13.21 15.14 17.20
CA ASN A 206 14.45 14.50 16.79
C ASN A 206 14.98 13.61 17.93
N ASP A 207 15.06 14.12 19.15
CA ASP A 207 15.50 13.39 20.35
C ASP A 207 14.69 12.08 20.52
N LEU A 208 13.36 12.17 20.51
CA LEU A 208 12.46 11.00 20.59
C LEU A 208 12.61 10.04 19.40
N SER A 209 13.03 10.52 18.22
CA SER A 209 13.27 9.67 17.06
C SER A 209 14.61 8.92 17.15
N GLU A 210 15.62 9.55 17.77
CA GLU A 210 16.91 8.94 18.08
C GLU A 210 16.73 7.88 19.18
N GLU A 211 16.09 8.21 20.31
CA GLU A 211 15.71 7.24 21.35
C GLU A 211 14.92 6.06 20.79
N LEU A 212 13.94 6.30 19.91
CA LEU A 212 13.18 5.22 19.26
C LEU A 212 14.07 4.35 18.35
N SER A 213 15.10 4.92 17.73
CA SER A 213 16.05 4.18 16.89
C SER A 213 17.00 3.32 17.73
N GLU A 214 17.49 3.85 18.86
CA GLU A 214 18.34 3.12 19.81
C GLU A 214 17.58 1.97 20.47
N ASN A 215 16.36 2.23 20.97
CA ASN A 215 15.50 1.19 21.53
C ASN A 215 15.21 0.07 20.51
N LYS A 216 15.00 0.41 19.22
CA LYS A 216 14.86 -0.59 18.15
C LYS A 216 16.14 -1.39 17.90
N ALA A 217 17.32 -0.79 18.05
CA ALA A 217 18.60 -1.48 17.91
C ALA A 217 18.85 -2.43 19.09
N GLN A 218 18.62 -1.98 20.33
CA GLN A 218 18.72 -2.79 21.54
C GLN A 218 17.75 -3.99 21.51
N LEU A 219 16.50 -3.77 21.09
CA LEU A 219 15.49 -4.84 21.01
C LEU A 219 15.88 -5.89 19.96
N LYS A 220 16.47 -5.50 18.83
CA LYS A 220 17.05 -6.44 17.84
C LYS A 220 18.19 -7.27 18.45
N GLN A 221 19.18 -6.63 19.07
CA GLN A 221 20.31 -7.31 19.70
C GLN A 221 19.84 -8.32 20.76
N LEU A 222 18.88 -7.94 21.61
CA LEU A 222 18.30 -8.81 22.63
C LEU A 222 17.51 -9.99 22.03
N THR A 223 16.86 -9.78 20.88
CA THR A 223 16.15 -10.85 20.15
C THR A 223 17.15 -11.83 19.52
N GLU A 224 18.23 -11.31 18.93
CA GLU A 224 19.32 -12.10 18.34
C GLU A 224 20.02 -12.95 19.40
N SER A 225 20.38 -12.38 20.56
CA SER A 225 20.98 -13.12 21.67
C SER A 225 20.02 -14.16 22.27
N TYR A 226 18.74 -13.83 22.42
CA TYR A 226 17.73 -14.80 22.88
C TYR A 226 17.56 -15.97 21.90
N GLU A 227 17.59 -15.72 20.58
CA GLU A 227 17.56 -16.80 19.59
C GLU A 227 18.82 -17.67 19.63
N GLU A 228 20.00 -17.08 19.84
CA GLU A 228 21.26 -17.79 19.99
C GLU A 228 21.25 -18.67 21.24
N ASP A 229 20.88 -18.13 22.40
CA ASP A 229 20.71 -18.88 23.65
C ASP A 229 19.70 -20.03 23.50
N ARG A 230 18.59 -19.81 22.79
CA ARG A 230 17.61 -20.87 22.50
C ARG A 230 18.19 -21.99 21.65
N ARG A 231 19.04 -21.67 20.65
CA ARG A 231 19.75 -22.68 19.84
C ARG A 231 20.75 -23.44 20.71
N ASN A 232 21.61 -22.73 21.45
CA ASN A 232 22.59 -23.29 22.39
C ASN A 232 21.94 -24.23 23.43
N TYR A 233 20.79 -23.84 24.00
CA TYR A 233 20.03 -24.68 24.92
C TYR A 233 19.55 -25.98 24.26
N SER A 234 19.03 -25.91 23.02
CA SER A 234 18.59 -27.10 22.29
C SER A 234 19.74 -28.05 21.94
N GLU A 235 20.91 -27.53 21.59
CA GLU A 235 22.12 -28.34 21.35
C GLU A 235 22.63 -29.01 22.63
N LEU A 236 22.65 -28.27 23.75
CA LEU A 236 22.97 -28.81 25.07
C LEU A 236 21.98 -29.89 25.50
N GLN A 237 20.68 -29.71 25.23
CA GLN A 237 19.65 -30.71 25.53
C GLN A 237 19.88 -32.01 24.73
N ILE A 238 20.17 -31.91 23.43
CA ILE A 238 20.52 -33.06 22.58
C ILE A 238 21.80 -33.74 23.08
N ARG A 239 22.81 -32.96 23.48
CA ARG A 239 24.06 -33.50 24.06
C ARG A 239 23.81 -34.25 25.37
N CYS A 240 23.00 -33.70 26.26
CA CYS A 240 22.59 -34.36 27.51
C CYS A 240 21.82 -35.66 27.26
N GLN A 241 20.93 -35.70 26.25
CA GLN A 241 20.23 -36.93 25.85
C GLN A 241 21.21 -38.00 25.33
N ARG A 242 22.20 -37.63 24.50
CA ARG A 242 23.23 -38.57 24.02
C ARG A 242 24.07 -39.12 25.16
N LEU A 243 24.57 -38.25 26.05
CA LEU A 243 25.34 -38.66 27.23
C LEU A 243 24.54 -39.57 28.18
N ALA A 244 23.22 -39.36 28.29
CA ALA A 244 22.36 -40.25 29.08
C ALA A 244 22.22 -41.65 28.47
N LEU A 245 22.20 -41.77 27.13
CA LEU A 245 22.22 -43.06 26.43
C LEU A 245 23.58 -43.75 26.57
N GLU A 246 24.69 -43.05 26.32
CA GLU A 246 26.05 -43.58 26.51
C GLU A 246 26.28 -44.07 27.96
N LEU A 247 25.72 -43.35 28.95
CA LEU A 247 25.76 -43.74 30.36
C LEU A 247 24.87 -44.97 30.67
N ALA A 248 23.79 -45.19 29.92
CA ALA A 248 22.97 -46.40 30.04
C ALA A 248 23.69 -47.62 29.43
N ASP A 249 24.27 -47.46 28.23
CA ASP A 249 25.02 -48.51 27.53
C ASP A 249 26.24 -48.97 28.34
N THR A 250 27.01 -48.03 28.89
CA THR A 250 28.17 -48.34 29.75
C THR A 250 27.76 -49.03 31.05
N LYS A 251 26.64 -48.64 31.68
CA LYS A 251 26.07 -49.38 32.82
C LYS A 251 25.67 -50.81 32.44
N GLN A 252 25.06 -51.02 31.28
CA GLN A 252 24.68 -52.35 30.80
C GLN A 252 25.92 -53.23 30.55
N LEU A 253 26.98 -52.66 29.97
CA LEU A 253 28.26 -53.37 29.77
C LEU A 253 28.91 -53.77 31.09
N ILE A 254 28.89 -52.90 32.10
CA ILE A 254 29.38 -53.21 33.46
C ILE A 254 28.55 -54.36 34.06
N GLN A 255 27.22 -54.27 34.06
CA GLN A 255 26.34 -55.33 34.57
C GLN A 255 26.56 -56.69 33.88
N GLN A 256 26.80 -56.70 32.56
CA GLN A 256 27.17 -57.93 31.85
C GLN A 256 28.55 -58.46 32.25
N GLY A 257 29.50 -57.58 32.55
CA GLY A 257 30.81 -57.94 33.10
C GLY A 257 30.70 -58.57 34.48
N ASP A 258 29.99 -57.91 35.39
CA ASP A 258 29.75 -58.37 36.77
C ASP A 258 29.06 -59.74 36.78
N TYR A 259 27.99 -59.91 35.99
CA TYR A 259 27.31 -61.21 35.83
C TYR A 259 28.26 -62.33 35.37
N ARG A 260 29.19 -62.04 34.44
CA ARG A 260 30.19 -63.02 34.00
C ARG A 260 31.19 -63.34 35.12
N LEU A 261 31.63 -62.36 35.88
CA LEU A 261 32.57 -62.53 37.00
C LEU A 261 31.95 -63.36 38.13
N GLU A 262 30.72 -63.05 38.56
CA GLU A 262 29.99 -63.80 39.58
C GLU A 262 29.79 -65.27 39.19
N ASN A 263 29.39 -65.53 37.94
CA ASN A 263 29.15 -66.89 37.47
C ASN A 263 30.42 -67.67 37.12
N TYR A 264 31.55 -67.01 36.88
CA TYR A 264 32.80 -67.66 36.47
C TYR A 264 33.25 -68.73 37.48
N GLY A 265 33.19 -68.45 38.78
CA GLY A 265 33.58 -69.39 39.83
C GLY A 265 32.75 -70.68 39.79
N ARG A 266 31.43 -70.54 39.62
CA ARG A 266 30.49 -71.66 39.52
C ARG A 266 30.74 -72.49 38.26
N VAL A 267 30.75 -71.86 37.08
CA VAL A 267 30.98 -72.55 35.79
C VAL A 267 32.34 -73.24 35.77
N LYS A 268 33.38 -72.61 36.36
CA LYS A 268 34.68 -73.24 36.55
C LYS A 268 34.59 -74.47 37.45
N SER A 269 33.90 -74.39 38.59
CA SER A 269 33.74 -75.54 39.50
C SER A 269 32.94 -76.70 38.88
N GLU A 270 31.89 -76.39 38.10
CA GLU A 270 31.12 -77.38 37.35
C GLU A 270 32.00 -78.07 36.29
N ARG A 271 32.80 -77.31 35.55
CA ARG A 271 33.82 -77.85 34.62
C ARG A 271 34.85 -78.72 35.35
N ASP A 272 35.45 -78.22 36.43
CA ASP A 272 36.52 -78.92 37.15
C ASP A 272 36.00 -80.24 37.77
N ALA A 273 34.73 -80.29 38.19
CA ALA A 273 34.06 -81.52 38.63
C ALA A 273 33.84 -82.51 37.47
N LEU A 274 33.33 -82.05 36.32
CA LEU A 274 33.16 -82.90 35.13
C LEU A 274 34.51 -83.43 34.60
N GLU A 275 35.58 -82.63 34.66
CA GLU A 275 36.94 -83.07 34.33
C GLU A 275 37.42 -84.18 35.28
N GLN A 276 37.13 -84.09 36.58
CA GLN A 276 37.41 -85.16 37.55
C GLN A 276 36.58 -86.43 37.30
N GLU A 277 35.28 -86.30 37.03
CA GLU A 277 34.42 -87.44 36.68
C GLU A 277 34.92 -88.18 35.42
N ILE A 278 35.37 -87.44 34.40
CA ILE A 278 35.98 -88.02 33.18
C ILE A 278 37.25 -88.80 33.52
N ILE A 279 38.12 -88.28 34.41
CA ILE A 279 39.33 -88.98 34.85
C ILE A 279 38.99 -90.26 35.63
N GLU A 280 38.01 -90.20 36.53
CA GLU A 280 37.55 -91.39 37.26
C GLU A 280 36.95 -92.44 36.34
N LEU A 281 36.10 -92.05 35.38
CA LEU A 281 35.47 -92.96 34.43
C LEU A 281 36.51 -93.64 33.53
N ARG A 282 37.53 -92.90 33.07
CA ARG A 282 38.66 -93.48 32.34
C ARG A 282 39.41 -94.51 33.18
N ARG A 283 39.75 -94.20 34.43
CA ARG A 283 40.42 -95.15 35.33
C ARG A 283 39.57 -96.39 35.63
N LYS A 284 38.25 -96.22 35.83
CA LYS A 284 37.29 -97.33 36.00
C LYS A 284 37.24 -98.20 34.74
N HIS A 285 37.26 -97.58 33.56
CA HIS A 285 37.31 -98.28 32.27
C HIS A 285 38.62 -99.06 32.09
N GLU A 286 39.79 -98.48 32.34
CA GLU A 286 41.10 -99.15 32.29
C GLU A 286 41.15 -100.40 33.19
N ILE A 287 40.62 -100.31 34.41
CA ILE A 287 40.53 -101.46 35.35
C ILE A 287 39.59 -102.54 34.80
N LEU A 288 38.44 -102.17 34.22
CA LEU A 288 37.51 -103.11 33.61
C LEU A 288 38.08 -103.77 32.35
N GLU A 289 38.81 -103.03 31.51
CA GLU A 289 39.52 -103.58 30.35
C GLU A 289 40.59 -104.57 30.79
N ALA A 290 41.41 -104.24 31.79
CA ALA A 290 42.41 -105.16 32.34
C ALA A 290 41.77 -106.46 32.89
N SER A 291 40.67 -106.34 33.63
CA SER A 291 39.89 -107.47 34.14
C SER A 291 39.25 -108.31 33.02
N HIS A 292 38.72 -107.68 31.98
CA HIS A 292 38.19 -108.36 30.82
C HIS A 292 39.30 -109.11 30.06
N ILE A 293 40.51 -108.55 29.95
CA ILE A 293 41.67 -109.21 29.36
C ILE A 293 42.10 -110.44 30.17
N THR A 294 42.11 -110.39 31.51
CA THR A 294 42.43 -111.56 32.33
C THR A 294 41.36 -112.64 32.22
N GLN A 295 40.08 -112.29 32.34
CA GLN A 295 38.96 -113.23 32.17
C GLN A 295 38.93 -113.86 30.75
N ALA A 296 39.28 -113.09 29.72
CA ALA A 296 39.38 -113.63 28.35
C ALA A 296 40.53 -114.65 28.20
N LYS A 297 41.65 -114.46 28.91
CA LYS A 297 42.75 -115.43 28.98
C LYS A 297 42.34 -116.69 29.74
N GLU A 298 41.79 -116.55 30.94
CA GLU A 298 41.27 -117.65 31.77
C GLU A 298 40.24 -118.49 30.99
N ARG A 299 39.29 -117.84 30.31
CA ARG A 299 38.32 -118.52 29.44
C ARG A 299 38.99 -119.28 28.30
N SER A 300 40.08 -118.75 27.73
CA SER A 300 40.85 -119.43 26.68
C SER A 300 41.65 -120.63 27.21
N GLU A 301 42.12 -120.57 28.46
CA GLU A 301 42.84 -121.64 29.14
C GLU A 301 41.89 -122.77 29.53
N LEU A 302 40.77 -122.45 30.19
CA LEU A 302 39.68 -123.39 30.46
C LEU A 302 39.15 -124.04 29.17
N SER A 303 39.03 -123.28 28.07
CA SER A 303 38.63 -123.85 26.78
C SER A 303 39.66 -124.85 26.23
N LYS A 304 40.96 -124.62 26.44
CA LYS A 304 42.01 -125.60 26.09
C LYS A 304 41.90 -126.84 26.98
N GLU A 305 41.80 -126.66 28.29
CA GLU A 305 41.63 -127.76 29.26
C GLU A 305 40.42 -128.63 28.90
N VAL A 306 39.25 -128.03 28.63
CA VAL A 306 38.06 -128.74 28.14
C VAL A 306 38.35 -129.55 26.88
N THR A 307 39.05 -129.01 25.88
CA THR A 307 39.41 -129.80 24.69
C THR A 307 40.39 -130.94 24.98
N THR A 308 41.36 -130.75 25.90
CA THR A 308 42.25 -131.85 26.32
C THR A 308 41.51 -132.94 27.09
N LEU A 309 40.57 -132.58 27.97
CA LEU A 309 39.72 -133.53 28.69
C LEU A 309 38.78 -134.29 27.73
N GLN A 310 38.22 -133.62 26.72
CA GLN A 310 37.45 -134.28 25.66
C GLN A 310 38.30 -135.30 24.88
N GLN A 311 39.57 -134.98 24.60
CA GLN A 311 40.51 -135.92 23.96
C GLN A 311 40.83 -137.12 24.86
N THR A 312 41.10 -136.92 26.16
CA THR A 312 41.38 -138.03 27.09
C THR A 312 40.15 -138.92 27.31
N VAL A 313 38.95 -138.35 27.43
CA VAL A 313 37.68 -139.11 27.48
C VAL A 313 37.49 -139.92 26.20
N THR A 314 37.80 -139.36 25.02
CA THR A 314 37.71 -140.07 23.75
C THR A 314 38.73 -141.22 23.66
N LEU A 315 39.92 -141.07 24.24
CA LEU A 315 40.92 -142.13 24.31
C LEU A 315 40.46 -143.26 25.26
N LEU A 316 40.06 -142.91 26.49
CA LEU A 316 39.55 -143.86 27.49
C LEU A 316 38.32 -144.62 27.00
N GLN A 317 37.46 -143.99 26.20
CA GLN A 317 36.33 -144.66 25.57
C GLN A 317 36.79 -145.70 24.53
N LYS A 318 37.84 -145.43 23.73
CA LYS A 318 38.44 -146.42 22.82
C LYS A 318 39.09 -147.57 23.59
N ASP A 319 39.79 -147.29 24.69
CA ASP A 319 40.43 -148.32 25.53
C ASP A 319 39.38 -149.22 26.18
N LYS A 320 38.29 -148.62 26.70
CA LYS A 320 37.11 -149.34 27.20
C LYS A 320 36.49 -150.23 26.12
N ASP A 321 36.32 -149.71 24.90
CA ASP A 321 35.74 -150.48 23.79
C ASP A 321 36.67 -151.61 23.31
N TYR A 322 37.99 -151.42 23.38
CA TYR A 322 38.99 -152.46 23.12
C TYR A 322 38.96 -153.57 24.19
N LEU A 323 39.01 -153.20 25.46
CA LEU A 323 38.92 -154.13 26.59
C LEU A 323 37.60 -154.89 26.60
N ASN A 324 36.47 -154.25 26.26
CA ASN A 324 35.18 -154.92 26.11
C ASN A 324 35.21 -155.98 25.01
N ARG A 325 35.84 -155.73 23.85
CA ARG A 325 36.01 -156.75 22.80
C ARG A 325 36.87 -157.91 23.28
N GLN A 326 38.01 -157.62 23.90
CA GLN A 326 38.91 -158.66 24.43
C GLN A 326 38.21 -159.51 25.50
N ASN A 327 37.43 -158.89 26.39
CA ASN A 327 36.66 -159.59 27.42
C ASN A 327 35.54 -160.45 26.80
N MET A 328 34.88 -159.98 25.73
CA MET A 328 33.90 -160.76 24.96
C MET A 328 34.56 -161.97 24.27
N GLU A 329 35.73 -161.80 23.64
CA GLU A 329 36.50 -162.91 23.05
C GLU A 329 36.92 -163.95 24.11
N LEU A 330 37.40 -163.50 25.27
CA LEU A 330 37.73 -164.39 26.38
C LEU A 330 36.49 -165.10 26.93
N SER A 331 35.36 -164.41 27.09
CA SER A 331 34.09 -165.02 27.53
C SER A 331 33.61 -166.10 26.56
N VAL A 332 33.71 -165.86 25.24
CA VAL A 332 33.38 -166.87 24.22
C VAL A 332 34.35 -168.06 24.27
N ARG A 333 35.65 -167.84 24.51
CA ARG A 333 36.61 -168.96 24.70
C ARG A 333 36.35 -169.74 25.97
N CYS A 334 36.06 -169.07 27.09
CA CYS A 334 35.69 -169.73 28.35
C CYS A 334 34.45 -170.60 28.14
N ALA A 335 33.38 -170.07 27.56
CA ALA A 335 32.18 -170.84 27.25
C ALA A 335 32.49 -172.06 26.36
N HIS A 336 33.41 -171.94 25.39
CA HIS A 336 33.78 -173.05 24.51
C HIS A 336 34.63 -174.13 25.19
N GLU A 337 35.49 -173.74 26.14
CA GLU A 337 36.23 -174.70 26.98
C GLU A 337 35.33 -175.31 28.06
N GLU A 338 34.36 -174.58 28.61
CA GLU A 338 33.31 -175.08 29.51
C GLU A 338 32.47 -176.15 28.81
N ASP A 339 31.93 -175.85 27.61
CA ASP A 339 31.25 -176.80 26.71
C ASP A 339 32.05 -178.10 26.50
N ARG A 340 33.36 -177.97 26.30
CA ARG A 340 34.28 -179.09 26.07
C ARG A 340 34.54 -179.88 27.35
N LEU A 341 34.66 -179.20 28.50
CA LEU A 341 34.83 -179.81 29.81
C LEU A 341 33.56 -180.58 30.22
N GLU A 342 32.38 -180.02 29.95
CA GLU A 342 31.09 -180.67 30.19
C GLU A 342 30.92 -181.95 29.34
N ARG A 343 31.29 -181.91 28.05
CA ARG A 343 31.35 -183.12 27.20
C ARG A 343 32.33 -184.18 27.72
N LEU A 344 33.49 -183.77 28.23
CA LEU A 344 34.47 -184.67 28.84
C LEU A 344 33.99 -185.24 30.17
N GLN A 345 33.27 -184.45 30.98
CA GLN A 345 32.61 -184.94 32.21
C GLN A 345 31.53 -185.97 31.88
N PHE A 346 30.71 -185.74 30.86
CA PHE A 346 29.71 -186.70 30.42
C PHE A 346 30.36 -188.06 30.02
N GLN A 347 31.43 -188.03 29.21
CA GLN A 347 32.21 -189.22 28.87
C GLN A 347 32.88 -189.88 30.10
N LEU A 348 33.33 -189.09 31.07
CA LEU A 348 33.86 -189.60 32.34
C LEU A 348 32.77 -190.30 33.16
N GLU A 349 31.54 -189.79 33.20
CA GLU A 349 30.43 -190.43 33.91
C GLU A 349 29.98 -191.73 33.22
N GLU A 350 29.87 -191.74 31.89
CA GLU A 350 29.59 -192.98 31.14
C GLU A 350 30.65 -194.06 31.41
N THR A 351 31.94 -193.71 31.39
CA THR A 351 33.03 -194.65 31.68
C THR A 351 33.09 -195.07 33.16
N LYS A 352 32.73 -194.18 34.10
CA LYS A 352 32.53 -194.55 35.52
C LYS A 352 31.39 -195.55 35.69
N LYS A 353 30.24 -195.32 35.05
CA LYS A 353 29.09 -196.24 35.06
C LYS A 353 29.45 -197.61 34.52
N ALA A 354 30.08 -197.67 33.34
CA ALA A 354 30.54 -198.93 32.74
C ALA A 354 31.53 -199.69 33.63
N ARG A 355 32.37 -198.97 34.39
CA ARG A 355 33.29 -199.54 35.39
C ARG A 355 32.56 -199.99 36.65
N GLU A 356 31.56 -199.27 37.12
CA GLU A 356 30.74 -199.65 38.29
C GLU A 356 29.91 -200.90 38.00
N GLU A 357 29.28 -200.99 36.82
CA GLU A 357 28.61 -202.22 36.34
C GLU A 357 29.57 -203.43 36.25
N MET A 358 30.85 -203.20 35.94
CA MET A 358 31.87 -204.26 35.97
C MET A 358 32.28 -204.63 37.42
N TYR A 359 32.39 -203.65 38.32
CA TYR A 359 32.70 -203.88 39.72
C TYR A 359 31.56 -204.61 40.45
N GLU A 360 30.29 -204.30 40.17
CA GLU A 360 29.15 -205.05 40.74
C GLU A 360 29.16 -206.53 40.31
N LYS A 361 29.44 -206.80 39.03
CA LYS A 361 29.62 -208.18 38.50
C LYS A 361 30.79 -208.92 39.17
N TYR A 362 31.86 -208.20 39.53
CA TYR A 362 33.00 -208.76 40.25
C TYR A 362 32.72 -208.98 41.75
N VAL A 363 32.02 -208.06 42.41
CA VAL A 363 31.68 -208.15 43.84
C VAL A 363 30.67 -209.28 44.10
N THR A 364 29.63 -209.39 43.27
CA THR A 364 28.71 -210.55 43.33
C THR A 364 29.45 -211.87 43.18
N SER A 365 30.35 -212.00 42.19
CA SER A 365 31.21 -213.18 42.00
C SER A 365 32.14 -213.48 43.20
N ARG A 366 32.48 -212.48 44.02
CA ARG A 366 33.34 -212.64 45.21
C ARG A 366 32.55 -212.97 46.48
N GLN A 367 31.27 -212.58 46.55
CA GLN A 367 30.39 -212.82 47.69
C GLN A 367 30.08 -214.32 47.85
N ASP A 368 29.95 -215.05 46.73
CA ASP A 368 29.73 -216.50 46.70
C ASP A 368 30.91 -217.32 47.27
N LEU A 369 32.14 -216.80 47.17
CA LEU A 369 33.35 -217.50 47.61
C LEU A 369 33.60 -217.42 49.13
N HIS A 370 33.19 -216.33 49.80
CA HIS A 370 33.45 -216.15 51.22
C HIS A 370 32.52 -216.99 52.12
N TYR A 371 31.38 -217.45 51.59
CA TYR A 371 30.43 -218.31 52.32
C TYR A 371 30.97 -219.72 52.60
N PHE A 372 32.03 -220.15 51.90
CA PHE A 372 32.54 -221.53 51.96
C PHE A 372 33.71 -221.77 52.94
N SER A 373 34.42 -220.73 53.38
CA SER A 373 35.76 -220.90 54.01
C SER A 373 35.80 -220.85 55.54
N HIS A 374 34.71 -220.56 56.26
CA HIS A 374 34.73 -220.35 57.72
C HIS A 374 34.16 -221.53 58.54
N LYS A 375 34.32 -222.77 58.03
CA LYS A 375 33.80 -224.00 58.66
C LYS A 375 34.87 -224.99 59.15
N ILE A 376 36.14 -224.58 59.25
CA ILE A 376 37.23 -225.41 59.81
C ILE A 376 38.21 -224.57 60.65
N HIS A 377 37.92 -224.35 61.94
CA HIS A 377 38.84 -224.46 63.08
C HIS A 377 38.15 -224.10 64.42
N ILE A 378 38.53 -224.80 65.50
CA ILE A 378 38.13 -224.63 66.92
C ILE A 378 36.67 -225.05 67.23
N ASN A 379 36.34 -225.94 68.17
CA ASN A 379 37.11 -226.82 69.10
C ASN A 379 38.22 -226.18 69.96
#